data_AF-A0A848LGN7-F1
#
_entry.id   AF-A0A848LGN7-F1
#
_cell.length_a   1.000
_cell.length_b   1.000
_cell.length_c   1.000
_cell.angle_alpha   90.00
_cell.angle_beta   90.00
_cell.angle_gamma   90.00
#
_symmetry.space_group_name_H-M   'P 1'
#
loop_
_entity.id
_entity.type
_entity.pdbx_description
1 polymer ?
#
loop_
_entity_poly.entity_id
_entity_poly.type
_entity_poly.pdbx_seq_one_letter_code
_entity_poly.pdbx_strand_id
1 'polypeptide(L)'
;MHRWLLTAVLLGTGACRTPQADVPASRAEAVVACELPAAPEEVISGLADPYPGELHEVFDLPDAPEWWAPALMDDERQRYRAALVAKLGGEARLAHRTLLEEVRNTHAAMVGKPMAREAENTLAILEGRAGTVDTASCLEWRLFQRQARRFPMIERPTEFGAYVLRGKGRIRVYLSGADRIGGRLRHEVRDRVMADVAQGFAPVAHLHNHPFMFDRVPGDRMWTTPETVNDVGGGIAPSLTDVQAYRQMRESFGLQGAWVTNGLETGRYTATDFDRLSAWE
;
A
#
# COMPACT_ATOMS: atom_id res chain seq x y z
N MET A 1 -19.61 -103.17 -23.16
CA MET A 1 -20.10 -102.23 -24.20
C MET A 1 -20.84 -101.09 -23.52
N HIS A 2 -20.44 -99.85 -23.81
CA HIS A 2 -21.16 -98.58 -23.59
C HIS A 2 -21.49 -98.15 -22.15
N ARG A 3 -20.71 -97.19 -21.64
CA ARG A 3 -21.23 -96.10 -20.80
C ARG A 3 -20.49 -94.81 -21.17
N TRP A 4 -21.20 -93.93 -21.87
CA TRP A 4 -20.85 -92.53 -22.08
C TRP A 4 -21.34 -91.73 -20.87
N LEU A 5 -20.50 -90.86 -20.31
CA LEU A 5 -20.89 -89.89 -19.29
C LEU A 5 -20.50 -88.51 -19.80
N LEU A 6 -21.53 -87.71 -20.09
CA LEU A 6 -21.46 -86.30 -20.42
C LEU A 6 -20.87 -85.52 -19.25
N THR A 7 -19.93 -84.62 -19.54
CA THR A 7 -19.55 -83.55 -18.61
C THR A 7 -19.91 -82.22 -19.27
N ALA A 8 -20.91 -81.54 -18.70
CA ALA A 8 -21.32 -80.20 -19.09
C ALA A 8 -20.34 -79.18 -18.50
N VAL A 9 -19.76 -78.34 -19.36
CA VAL A 9 -18.93 -77.20 -18.95
C VAL A 9 -19.81 -75.94 -18.95
N LEU A 10 -20.06 -75.40 -17.76
CA LEU A 10 -20.66 -74.08 -17.56
C LEU A 10 -19.58 -73.00 -17.75
N LEU A 11 -19.72 -72.21 -18.81
CA LEU A 11 -18.93 -70.99 -19.03
C LEU A 11 -19.60 -69.83 -18.26
N GLY A 12 -19.00 -69.46 -17.11
CA GLY A 12 -19.35 -68.26 -16.38
C GLY A 12 -18.76 -67.01 -17.03
N THR A 13 -19.59 -66.03 -17.31
CA THR A 13 -19.21 -64.71 -17.83
C THR A 13 -18.65 -63.83 -16.70
N GLY A 14 -17.33 -63.72 -16.63
CA GLY A 14 -16.65 -62.76 -15.76
C GLY A 14 -16.75 -61.34 -16.32
N ALA A 15 -17.58 -60.50 -15.70
CA ALA A 15 -17.63 -59.06 -15.98
C ALA A 15 -16.36 -58.38 -15.43
N CYS A 16 -15.53 -57.85 -16.33
CA CYS A 16 -14.38 -57.01 -15.96
C CYS A 16 -14.90 -55.65 -15.48
N ARG A 17 -14.81 -55.37 -14.17
CA ARG A 17 -14.93 -54.01 -13.62
C ARG A 17 -13.61 -53.28 -13.85
N THR A 18 -13.62 -52.30 -14.74
CA THR A 18 -12.55 -51.32 -14.89
C THR A 18 -12.47 -50.47 -13.61
N PRO A 19 -11.27 -50.27 -13.01
CA PRO A 19 -11.10 -49.35 -11.90
C PRO A 19 -11.40 -47.93 -12.39
N GLN A 20 -12.42 -47.31 -11.80
CA GLN A 20 -12.71 -45.90 -12.02
C GLN A 20 -11.59 -45.10 -11.34
N ALA A 21 -10.84 -44.32 -12.12
CA ALA A 21 -9.80 -43.46 -11.58
C ALA A 21 -10.44 -42.44 -10.64
N ASP A 22 -10.04 -42.45 -9.37
CA ASP A 22 -10.39 -41.42 -8.41
C ASP A 22 -9.87 -40.08 -8.94
N VAL A 23 -10.80 -39.26 -9.42
CA VAL A 23 -10.52 -37.86 -9.75
C VAL A 23 -10.20 -37.19 -8.41
N PRO A 24 -8.97 -36.67 -8.20
CA PRO A 24 -8.64 -36.00 -6.95
C PRO A 24 -9.60 -34.82 -6.80
N ALA A 25 -10.29 -34.79 -5.66
CA ALA A 25 -11.17 -33.70 -5.29
C ALA A 25 -10.39 -32.39 -5.43
N SER A 26 -10.85 -31.53 -6.35
CA SER A 26 -10.41 -30.15 -6.47
C SER A 26 -10.41 -29.55 -5.07
N ARG A 27 -9.22 -29.29 -4.52
CA ARG A 27 -9.08 -28.47 -3.32
C ARG A 27 -9.68 -27.13 -3.71
N ALA A 28 -10.85 -26.81 -3.16
CA ALA A 28 -11.37 -25.47 -3.20
C ALA A 28 -10.27 -24.57 -2.65
N GLU A 29 -9.62 -23.81 -3.54
CA GLU A 29 -8.67 -22.78 -3.14
C GLU A 29 -9.45 -21.83 -2.24
N ALA A 30 -9.05 -21.77 -0.98
CA ALA A 30 -9.65 -20.84 -0.04
C ALA A 30 -9.45 -19.45 -0.63
N VAL A 31 -10.56 -18.78 -0.98
CA VAL A 31 -10.54 -17.40 -1.44
C VAL A 31 -9.79 -16.59 -0.40
N VAL A 32 -8.64 -16.04 -0.77
CA VAL A 32 -7.84 -15.23 0.14
C VAL A 32 -8.61 -13.93 0.34
N ALA A 33 -9.30 -13.83 1.47
CA ALA A 33 -9.89 -12.57 1.88
C ALA A 33 -8.77 -11.53 2.03
N CYS A 34 -8.90 -10.38 1.37
CA CYS A 34 -7.99 -9.27 1.56
C CYS A 34 -8.24 -8.63 2.93
N GLU A 35 -7.66 -9.27 3.95
CA GLU A 35 -7.70 -8.89 5.35
C GLU A 35 -6.31 -9.08 5.92
N LEU A 36 -5.76 -8.02 6.53
CA LEU A 36 -4.47 -8.17 7.21
C LEU A 36 -4.65 -9.09 8.42
N PRO A 37 -3.67 -9.96 8.71
CA PRO A 37 -3.64 -10.70 9.97
C PRO A 37 -3.80 -9.76 11.18
N ALA A 38 -4.58 -10.19 12.17
CA ALA A 38 -4.84 -9.40 13.36
C ALA A 38 -3.53 -9.05 14.10
N ALA A 39 -2.64 -10.04 14.21
CA ALA A 39 -1.27 -9.88 14.70
C ALA A 39 -0.28 -9.91 13.53
N PRO A 40 0.75 -9.04 13.52
CA PRO A 40 1.82 -9.13 12.55
C PRO A 40 2.66 -10.39 12.80
N GLU A 41 3.43 -10.81 11.80
CA GLU A 41 4.40 -11.90 11.97
C GLU A 41 5.52 -11.46 12.91
N GLU A 42 5.94 -10.20 12.81
CA GLU A 42 6.98 -9.65 13.64
C GLU A 42 6.72 -8.18 14.00
N VAL A 43 7.15 -7.78 15.19
CA VAL A 43 7.28 -6.39 15.61
C VAL A 43 8.75 -6.06 15.84
N ILE A 44 9.27 -5.08 15.09
CA ILE A 44 10.65 -4.61 15.24
C ILE A 44 10.67 -3.65 16.43
N SER A 45 11.38 -4.03 17.48
CA SER A 45 11.41 -3.33 18.77
C SER A 45 12.85 -2.99 19.19
N GLY A 46 13.01 -2.28 20.31
CA GLY A 46 14.33 -1.92 20.85
C GLY A 46 15.02 -0.77 20.13
N LEU A 47 14.26 0.08 19.44
CA LEU A 47 14.80 1.25 18.75
C LEU A 47 15.35 2.28 19.72
N ALA A 48 16.47 2.89 19.35
CA ALA A 48 16.97 4.06 20.02
C ALA A 48 16.07 5.28 19.70
N ASP A 49 15.63 5.97 20.76
CA ASP A 49 14.83 7.20 20.66
C ASP A 49 13.59 7.04 19.74
N PRO A 50 12.61 6.20 20.14
CA PRO A 50 11.39 6.03 19.37
C PRO A 50 10.52 7.28 19.48
N TYR A 51 9.88 7.67 18.38
CA TYR A 51 8.81 8.65 18.43
C TYR A 51 7.64 8.13 19.27
N PRO A 52 6.81 9.03 19.83
CA PRO A 52 5.57 8.63 20.47
C PRO A 52 4.73 7.73 19.56
N GLY A 53 4.34 6.57 20.07
CA GLY A 53 3.55 5.59 19.34
C GLY A 53 4.24 4.99 18.10
N GLU A 54 5.56 5.10 17.97
CA GLU A 54 6.30 4.46 16.87
C GLU A 54 6.19 2.94 16.93
N LEU A 55 5.90 2.33 15.79
CA LEU A 55 5.70 0.90 15.64
C LEU A 55 6.16 0.47 14.24
N HIS A 56 6.78 -0.70 14.18
CA HIS A 56 7.26 -1.33 12.97
C HIS A 56 6.82 -2.78 12.92
N GLU A 57 6.09 -3.16 11.89
CA GLU A 57 5.41 -4.44 11.78
C GLU A 57 5.76 -5.10 10.45
N VAL A 58 5.94 -6.42 10.51
CA VAL A 58 6.19 -7.25 9.32
C VAL A 58 4.97 -8.12 9.06
N PHE A 59 4.50 -8.09 7.82
CA PHE A 59 3.48 -9.00 7.31
C PHE A 59 4.05 -9.83 6.18
N ASP A 60 3.77 -11.12 6.20
CA ASP A 60 4.06 -12.03 5.10
C ASP A 60 2.73 -12.65 4.62
N LEU A 61 2.33 -12.28 3.41
CA LEU A 61 1.03 -12.58 2.83
C LEU A 61 1.21 -13.46 1.58
N PRO A 62 0.24 -14.32 1.24
CA PRO A 62 0.23 -14.96 -0.07
C PRO A 62 0.13 -13.90 -1.17
N ASP A 63 0.90 -14.06 -2.24
CA ASP A 63 0.81 -13.19 -3.43
C ASP A 63 -0.41 -13.55 -4.28
N ALA A 64 -1.57 -13.13 -3.79
CA ALA A 64 -2.87 -13.35 -4.40
C ALA A 64 -3.36 -12.07 -5.10
N PRO A 65 -4.05 -12.17 -6.27
CA PRO A 65 -4.49 -11.01 -7.04
C PRO A 65 -5.41 -10.04 -6.25
N GLU A 66 -6.12 -10.54 -5.23
CA GLU A 66 -7.04 -9.77 -4.39
C GLU A 66 -6.33 -8.65 -3.62
N TRP A 67 -5.05 -8.82 -3.26
CA TRP A 67 -4.26 -7.77 -2.61
C TRP A 67 -4.02 -6.56 -3.51
N TRP A 68 -3.92 -6.81 -4.82
CA TRP A 68 -3.59 -5.83 -5.84
C TRP A 68 -4.83 -5.22 -6.49
N ALA A 69 -5.99 -5.85 -6.34
CA ALA A 69 -7.26 -5.35 -6.85
C ALA A 69 -7.65 -4.03 -6.17
N PRO A 70 -8.44 -3.16 -6.84
CA PRO A 70 -9.00 -1.97 -6.20
C PRO A 70 -9.72 -2.33 -4.90
N ALA A 71 -9.45 -1.60 -3.83
CA ALA A 71 -10.12 -1.81 -2.56
C ALA A 71 -11.63 -1.61 -2.72
N LEU A 72 -12.41 -2.50 -2.10
CA LEU A 72 -13.85 -2.34 -2.01
C LEU A 72 -14.20 -1.17 -1.07
N MET A 73 -15.43 -0.67 -1.20
CA MET A 73 -15.96 0.39 -0.36
C MET A 73 -16.64 -0.23 0.88
N ASP A 74 -15.84 -0.71 1.83
CA ASP A 74 -16.32 -1.25 3.10
C ASP A 74 -16.86 -0.15 4.05
N ASP A 75 -17.53 -0.54 5.13
CA ASP A 75 -18.18 0.41 6.05
C ASP A 75 -17.19 1.42 6.67
N GLU A 76 -15.94 1.02 6.92
CA GLU A 76 -14.94 1.90 7.51
C GLU A 76 -14.45 2.93 6.48
N ARG A 77 -14.25 2.51 5.24
CA ARG A 77 -13.90 3.39 4.13
C ARG A 77 -15.03 4.36 3.79
N GLN A 78 -16.28 3.89 3.84
CA GLN A 78 -17.46 4.74 3.67
C GLN A 78 -17.53 5.83 4.75
N ARG A 79 -17.31 5.46 6.02
CA ARG A 79 -17.26 6.43 7.12
C ARG A 79 -16.13 7.44 6.95
N TYR A 80 -14.93 6.98 6.60
CA TYR A 80 -13.79 7.86 6.36
C TYR A 80 -14.08 8.85 5.23
N ARG A 81 -14.56 8.36 4.08
CA ARG A 81 -14.97 9.19 2.94
C ARG A 81 -16.06 10.19 3.32
N ALA A 82 -17.10 9.77 4.02
CA ALA A 82 -18.19 10.65 4.45
C ALA A 82 -17.70 11.76 5.39
N ALA A 83 -16.79 11.44 6.31
CA ALA A 83 -16.16 12.43 7.19
C ALA A 83 -15.34 13.46 6.41
N LEU A 84 -14.57 13.02 5.40
CA LEU A 84 -13.83 13.92 4.51
C LEU A 84 -14.76 14.84 3.72
N VAL A 85 -15.82 14.30 3.11
CA VAL A 85 -16.81 15.11 2.38
C VAL A 85 -17.43 16.17 3.28
N ALA A 86 -17.77 15.81 4.52
CA ALA A 86 -18.32 16.75 5.50
C ALA A 86 -17.31 17.85 5.88
N LYS A 87 -16.04 17.51 6.12
CA LYS A 87 -14.98 18.45 6.46
C LYS A 87 -14.58 19.36 5.29
N LEU A 88 -14.57 18.83 4.07
CA LEU A 88 -14.22 19.58 2.86
C LEU A 88 -15.37 20.44 2.34
N GLY A 89 -16.62 20.16 2.72
CA GLY A 89 -17.81 20.89 2.29
C GLY A 89 -18.40 20.39 0.96
N GLY A 90 -18.12 19.14 0.57
CA GLY A 90 -18.73 18.52 -0.60
C GLY A 90 -17.83 17.53 -1.34
N GLU A 91 -18.46 16.68 -2.15
CA GLU A 91 -17.79 15.60 -2.91
C GLU A 91 -16.78 16.12 -3.93
N ALA A 92 -17.10 17.21 -4.61
CA ALA A 92 -16.24 17.78 -5.66
C ALA A 92 -14.86 18.22 -5.12
N ARG A 93 -14.77 18.54 -3.83
CA ARG A 93 -13.50 18.90 -3.18
C ARG A 93 -12.65 17.70 -2.79
N LEU A 94 -13.22 16.50 -2.76
CA LEU A 94 -12.49 15.27 -2.51
C LEU A 94 -11.87 14.66 -3.77
N ALA A 95 -12.24 15.14 -4.96
CA ALA A 95 -11.66 14.67 -6.22
C ALA A 95 -10.15 14.95 -6.26
N HIS A 96 -9.32 13.96 -6.63
CA HIS A 96 -7.86 14.10 -6.64
C HIS A 96 -7.37 15.33 -7.40
N ARG A 97 -7.97 15.66 -8.55
CA ARG A 97 -7.53 16.84 -9.34
C ARG A 97 -7.74 18.13 -8.54
N THR A 98 -8.87 18.27 -7.87
CA THR A 98 -9.14 19.43 -7.00
C THR A 98 -8.12 19.52 -5.87
N LEU A 99 -7.84 18.41 -5.18
CA LEU A 99 -6.84 18.37 -4.11
C LEU A 99 -5.43 18.72 -4.61
N LEU A 100 -5.02 18.16 -5.74
CA LEU A 100 -3.72 18.48 -6.37
C LEU A 100 -3.65 19.95 -6.79
N GLU A 101 -4.70 20.53 -7.36
CA GLU A 101 -4.72 21.95 -7.73
C GLU A 101 -4.62 22.86 -6.49
N GLU A 102 -5.32 22.54 -5.40
CA GLU A 102 -5.25 23.28 -4.13
C GLU A 102 -3.84 23.23 -3.51
N VAL A 103 -3.23 22.04 -3.43
CA VAL A 103 -1.86 21.85 -2.93
C VAL A 103 -0.84 22.57 -3.81
N ARG A 104 -0.99 22.49 -5.15
CA ARG A 104 -0.12 23.20 -6.10
C ARG A 104 -0.21 24.70 -5.90
N ASN A 105 -1.42 25.25 -5.80
CA ASN A 105 -1.64 26.68 -5.63
C ASN A 105 -1.02 27.20 -4.34
N THR A 106 -1.15 26.45 -3.25
CA THR A 106 -0.56 26.82 -1.96
C THR A 106 0.96 26.90 -2.05
N HIS A 107 1.62 25.90 -2.61
CA HIS A 107 3.08 25.91 -2.76
C HIS A 107 3.56 26.94 -3.79
N ALA A 108 2.88 27.07 -4.93
CA ALA A 108 3.25 28.06 -5.96
C ALA A 108 3.16 29.51 -5.45
N ALA A 109 2.29 29.79 -4.48
CA ALA A 109 2.19 31.11 -3.85
C ALA A 109 3.39 31.45 -2.94
N MET A 110 4.26 30.49 -2.59
CA MET A 110 5.43 30.68 -1.72
C MET A 110 6.65 31.23 -2.47
N VAL A 111 6.43 32.20 -3.37
CA VAL A 111 7.46 32.76 -4.26
C VAL A 111 8.74 33.13 -3.50
N GLY A 112 9.88 32.65 -4.00
CA GLY A 112 11.21 32.90 -3.41
C GLY A 112 11.56 32.02 -2.21
N LYS A 113 10.66 31.12 -1.77
CA LYS A 113 10.95 30.11 -0.74
C LYS A 113 11.30 28.77 -1.39
N PRO A 114 12.20 27.97 -0.78
CA PRO A 114 12.52 26.63 -1.28
C PRO A 114 11.29 25.73 -1.44
N MET A 115 10.31 25.85 -0.54
CA MET A 115 9.06 25.08 -0.56
C MET A 115 8.16 25.35 -1.77
N ALA A 116 8.37 26.42 -2.54
CA ALA A 116 7.60 26.66 -3.76
C ALA A 116 7.79 25.54 -4.80
N ARG A 117 8.94 24.85 -4.75
CA ARG A 117 9.29 23.76 -5.65
C ARG A 117 8.44 22.49 -5.44
N GLU A 118 7.76 22.35 -4.30
CA GLU A 118 6.80 21.25 -4.11
C GLU A 118 5.67 21.30 -5.16
N ALA A 119 5.34 22.48 -5.68
CA ALA A 119 4.38 22.63 -6.77
C ALA A 119 4.83 21.97 -8.09
N GLU A 120 6.13 21.75 -8.30
CA GLU A 120 6.67 21.14 -9.52
C GLU A 120 6.22 19.69 -9.69
N ASN A 121 6.24 18.91 -8.59
CA ASN A 121 5.80 17.51 -8.59
C ASN A 121 4.31 17.40 -8.83
N THR A 122 3.52 18.21 -8.13
CA THR A 122 2.08 18.27 -8.32
C THR A 122 1.70 18.68 -9.74
N LEU A 123 2.42 19.65 -10.33
CA LEU A 123 2.21 20.04 -11.72
C LEU A 123 2.52 18.89 -12.70
N ALA A 124 3.62 18.15 -12.48
CA ALA A 124 3.97 17.01 -13.32
C ALA A 124 2.87 15.94 -13.36
N ILE A 125 2.16 15.73 -12.24
CA ILE A 125 1.03 14.79 -12.17
C ILE A 125 -0.21 15.35 -12.85
N LEU A 126 -0.55 16.61 -12.60
CA LEU A 126 -1.70 17.28 -13.22
C LEU A 126 -1.60 17.30 -14.77
N GLU A 127 -0.38 17.39 -15.29
CA GLU A 127 -0.06 17.35 -16.72
C GLU A 127 0.10 15.93 -17.28
N GLY A 128 0.00 14.89 -16.45
CA GLY A 128 0.16 13.49 -16.85
C GLY A 128 1.58 13.11 -17.26
N ARG A 129 2.59 13.88 -16.81
CA ARG A 129 4.01 13.61 -17.11
C ARG A 129 4.64 12.57 -16.17
N ALA A 130 4.10 12.39 -14.98
CA ALA A 130 4.63 11.46 -13.99
C ALA A 130 3.51 10.75 -13.23
N GLY A 131 3.65 9.42 -13.12
CA GLY A 131 2.75 8.55 -12.37
C GLY A 131 1.33 8.46 -12.92
N THR A 132 0.51 7.68 -12.22
CA THR A 132 -0.94 7.56 -12.46
C THR A 132 -1.71 7.65 -11.14
N VAL A 133 -2.95 8.10 -11.22
CA VAL A 133 -3.86 8.18 -10.06
C VAL A 133 -4.99 7.19 -10.26
N ASP A 134 -5.19 6.33 -9.28
CA ASP A 134 -6.34 5.41 -9.25
C ASP A 134 -6.75 5.13 -7.81
N THR A 135 -7.85 4.42 -7.64
CA THR A 135 -8.32 3.85 -6.38
C THR A 135 -7.17 3.12 -5.67
N ALA A 136 -7.06 3.30 -4.36
CA ALA A 136 -6.15 2.49 -3.54
C ALA A 136 -6.46 1.00 -3.72
N SER A 137 -5.42 0.16 -3.85
CA SER A 137 -5.58 -1.29 -3.85
C SER A 137 -6.02 -1.78 -2.47
N CYS A 138 -6.44 -3.03 -2.41
CA CYS A 138 -6.85 -3.61 -1.15
C CYS A 138 -5.70 -3.66 -0.12
N LEU A 139 -4.47 -3.97 -0.55
CA LEU A 139 -3.29 -3.88 0.32
C LEU A 139 -3.11 -2.47 0.90
N GLU A 140 -3.16 -1.45 0.06
CA GLU A 140 -3.00 -0.04 0.46
C GLU A 140 -4.07 0.38 1.47
N TRP A 141 -5.34 0.01 1.21
CA TRP A 141 -6.44 0.29 2.12
C TRP A 141 -6.25 -0.40 3.48
N ARG A 142 -5.86 -1.67 3.51
CA ARG A 142 -5.68 -2.38 4.79
C ARG A 142 -4.53 -1.83 5.62
N LEU A 143 -3.45 -1.40 4.99
CA LEU A 143 -2.33 -0.74 5.68
C LEU A 143 -2.75 0.64 6.22
N PHE A 144 -3.49 1.42 5.43
CA PHE A 144 -4.07 2.68 5.89
C PHE A 144 -5.03 2.47 7.07
N GLN A 145 -5.96 1.53 6.95
CA GLN A 145 -6.93 1.17 7.97
C GLN A 145 -6.24 0.74 9.27
N ARG A 146 -5.16 -0.03 9.18
CA ARG A 146 -4.38 -0.44 10.35
C ARG A 146 -3.82 0.77 11.10
N GLN A 147 -3.25 1.76 10.41
CA GLN A 147 -2.79 2.99 11.05
C GLN A 147 -3.95 3.84 11.57
N ALA A 148 -5.04 3.97 10.81
CA ALA A 148 -6.22 4.76 11.19
C ALA A 148 -6.92 4.23 12.46
N ARG A 149 -6.88 2.91 12.70
CA ARG A 149 -7.38 2.30 13.93
C ARG A 149 -6.51 2.59 15.15
N ARG A 150 -5.21 2.86 14.96
CA ARG A 150 -4.29 3.29 16.03
C ARG A 150 -4.46 4.78 16.32
N PHE A 151 -4.57 5.58 15.26
CA PHE A 151 -4.76 7.02 15.33
C PHE A 151 -5.82 7.44 14.31
N PRO A 152 -7.05 7.78 14.75
CA PRO A 152 -8.13 8.20 13.86
C PRO A 152 -7.68 9.33 12.94
N MET A 153 -7.53 9.05 11.63
CA MET A 153 -6.79 9.93 10.70
C MET A 153 -7.42 11.30 10.47
N ILE A 154 -8.73 11.45 10.72
CA ILE A 154 -9.44 12.73 10.56
C ILE A 154 -9.13 13.67 11.73
N GLU A 155 -9.19 13.16 12.96
CA GLU A 155 -8.98 13.92 14.18
C GLU A 155 -7.50 14.02 14.56
N ARG A 156 -6.74 12.98 14.21
CA ARG A 156 -5.35 12.79 14.56
C ARG A 156 -4.57 12.29 13.33
N PRO A 157 -4.40 13.13 12.29
CA PRO A 157 -3.62 12.77 11.10
C PRO A 157 -2.21 12.32 11.46
N THR A 158 -1.78 11.21 10.87
CA THR A 158 -0.44 10.65 11.01
C THR A 158 0.05 10.15 9.65
N GLU A 159 1.35 9.95 9.54
CA GLU A 159 1.95 9.26 8.39
C GLU A 159 2.43 7.85 8.79
N PHE A 160 2.21 6.91 7.87
CA PHE A 160 2.86 5.61 7.83
C PHE A 160 3.64 5.47 6.54
N GLY A 161 4.70 4.67 6.57
CA GLY A 161 5.44 4.19 5.41
C GLY A 161 5.50 2.66 5.41
N ALA A 162 5.58 2.04 4.25
CA ALA A 162 5.67 0.61 4.10
C ALA A 162 6.57 0.24 2.91
N TYR A 163 7.53 -0.64 3.15
CA TYR A 163 8.22 -1.32 2.05
C TYR A 163 7.39 -2.54 1.62
N VAL A 164 7.02 -2.60 0.35
CA VAL A 164 6.28 -3.72 -0.24
C VAL A 164 7.22 -4.52 -1.13
N LEU A 165 7.51 -5.74 -0.72
CA LEU A 165 8.36 -6.67 -1.44
C LEU A 165 7.54 -7.82 -1.99
N ARG A 166 7.95 -8.38 -3.13
CA ARG A 166 7.28 -9.50 -3.78
C ARG A 166 8.28 -10.55 -4.24
N GLY A 167 8.03 -11.81 -3.93
CA GLY A 167 8.92 -12.90 -4.32
C GLY A 167 8.44 -14.23 -3.77
N LYS A 168 8.80 -15.34 -4.44
CA LYS A 168 8.52 -16.70 -3.95
C LYS A 168 7.02 -16.98 -3.69
N GLY A 169 6.13 -16.33 -4.43
CA GLY A 169 4.68 -16.43 -4.23
C GLY A 169 4.16 -15.72 -2.97
N ARG A 170 4.94 -14.76 -2.44
CA ARG A 170 4.64 -14.01 -1.22
C ARG A 170 4.77 -12.51 -1.44
N ILE A 171 4.01 -11.76 -0.64
CA ILE A 171 4.14 -10.32 -0.45
C ILE A 171 4.66 -10.11 0.96
N ARG A 172 5.80 -9.43 1.10
CA ARG A 172 6.34 -9.06 2.40
C ARG A 172 6.25 -7.56 2.59
N VAL A 173 5.63 -7.14 3.68
CA VAL A 173 5.35 -5.74 3.97
C VAL A 173 6.01 -5.35 5.28
N TYR A 174 6.81 -4.28 5.25
CA TYR A 174 7.40 -3.66 6.43
C TYR A 174 6.72 -2.35 6.73
N LEU A 175 5.63 -2.38 7.48
CA LEU A 175 4.86 -1.21 7.88
C LEU A 175 5.56 -0.48 9.02
N SER A 176 5.68 0.84 8.92
CA SER A 176 6.23 1.73 9.93
C SER A 176 5.30 2.91 10.13
N GLY A 177 4.98 3.26 11.36
CA GLY A 177 4.13 4.41 11.64
C GLY A 177 4.25 4.89 13.08
N ALA A 178 4.02 6.18 13.29
CA ALA A 178 4.10 6.83 14.60
C ALA A 178 2.95 7.83 14.77
N ASP A 179 2.82 8.40 15.97
CA ASP A 179 1.80 9.40 16.30
C ASP A 179 2.19 10.82 15.82
N ARG A 180 2.53 10.96 14.54
CA ARG A 180 3.01 12.21 13.95
C ARG A 180 2.91 12.24 12.43
N ILE A 181 3.07 13.43 11.88
CA ILE A 181 3.34 13.67 10.46
C ILE A 181 4.87 13.78 10.27
N GLY A 182 5.35 13.31 9.12
CA GLY A 182 6.77 13.13 8.85
C GLY A 182 7.27 11.85 9.49
N GLY A 183 7.34 10.79 8.69
CA GLY A 183 7.97 9.51 9.05
C GLY A 183 9.49 9.59 9.13
N ARG A 184 10.10 8.61 9.80
CA ARG A 184 11.55 8.39 9.79
C ARG A 184 11.83 7.00 9.21
N LEU A 185 12.68 6.93 8.20
CA LEU A 185 13.16 5.67 7.66
C LEU A 185 14.22 5.09 8.61
N ARG A 186 13.79 4.15 9.46
CA ARG A 186 14.67 3.47 10.42
C ARG A 186 15.60 2.49 9.70
N HIS A 187 16.90 2.57 9.97
CA HIS A 187 17.88 1.68 9.36
C HIS A 187 17.63 0.22 9.75
N GLU A 188 17.14 -0.03 10.95
CA GLU A 188 16.78 -1.37 11.45
C GLU A 188 15.73 -2.05 10.55
N VAL A 189 14.77 -1.28 10.03
CA VAL A 189 13.76 -1.75 9.08
C VAL A 189 14.40 -1.94 7.70
N ARG A 190 15.19 -0.95 7.25
CA ARG A 190 15.85 -0.98 5.94
C ARG A 190 16.79 -2.18 5.79
N ASP A 191 17.55 -2.52 6.82
CA ASP A 191 18.52 -3.60 6.77
C ASP A 191 17.83 -4.96 6.59
N ARG A 192 16.63 -5.13 7.18
CA ARG A 192 15.78 -6.32 6.96
C ARG A 192 15.22 -6.37 5.55
N VAL A 193 14.75 -5.23 5.03
CA VAL A 193 14.31 -5.10 3.63
C VAL A 193 15.43 -5.51 2.68
N MET A 194 16.65 -4.99 2.90
CA MET A 194 17.81 -5.33 2.06
C MET A 194 18.19 -6.81 2.18
N ALA A 195 18.07 -7.41 3.37
CA ALA A 195 18.30 -8.84 3.55
C ALA A 195 17.32 -9.70 2.74
N ASP A 196 16.06 -9.31 2.65
CA ASP A 196 15.07 -10.02 1.84
C ASP A 196 15.22 -9.77 0.34
N VAL A 197 15.61 -8.55 -0.05
CA VAL A 197 15.99 -8.28 -1.44
C VAL A 197 17.17 -9.17 -1.85
N ALA A 198 18.18 -9.31 -1.00
CA ALA A 198 19.30 -10.23 -1.23
C ALA A 198 18.86 -11.71 -1.31
N GLN A 199 17.73 -12.07 -0.71
CA GLN A 199 17.11 -13.39 -0.81
C GLN A 199 16.19 -13.56 -2.03
N GLY A 200 16.14 -12.58 -2.94
CA GLY A 200 15.41 -12.65 -4.20
C GLY A 200 14.00 -12.08 -4.15
N PHE A 201 13.63 -11.30 -3.13
CA PHE A 201 12.43 -10.48 -3.18
C PHE A 201 12.66 -9.22 -4.03
N ALA A 202 11.70 -8.88 -4.88
CA ALA A 202 11.70 -7.64 -5.63
C ALA A 202 11.10 -6.50 -4.77
N PRO A 203 11.76 -5.34 -4.64
CA PRO A 203 11.22 -4.17 -3.93
C PRO A 203 10.22 -3.42 -4.82
N VAL A 204 8.97 -3.88 -4.81
CA VAL A 204 7.90 -3.39 -5.68
C VAL A 204 7.62 -1.91 -5.46
N ALA A 205 7.42 -1.51 -4.20
CA ALA A 205 7.14 -0.12 -3.89
C ALA A 205 7.49 0.27 -2.46
N HIS A 206 7.77 1.57 -2.28
CA HIS A 206 7.63 2.23 -0.99
C HIS A 206 6.28 2.95 -0.99
N LEU A 207 5.37 2.49 -0.15
CA LEU A 207 4.05 3.08 0.07
C LEU A 207 4.11 4.01 1.26
N HIS A 208 3.55 5.21 1.17
CA HIS A 208 3.24 6.02 2.35
C HIS A 208 1.95 6.80 2.15
N ASN A 209 1.39 7.33 3.24
CA ASN A 209 0.20 8.17 3.14
C ASN A 209 0.50 9.66 3.27
N HIS A 210 -0.29 10.46 2.58
CA HIS A 210 -0.45 11.89 2.80
C HIS A 210 -1.82 12.11 3.47
N PRO A 211 -1.86 12.43 4.78
CA PRO A 211 -3.11 12.59 5.50
C PRO A 211 -3.80 13.92 5.14
N PHE A 212 -5.10 14.00 5.42
CA PHE A 212 -5.81 15.28 5.46
C PHE A 212 -5.52 15.99 6.78
N MET A 213 -5.18 17.27 6.72
CA MET A 213 -4.77 18.09 7.85
C MET A 213 -5.76 19.24 8.03
N PHE A 214 -6.77 19.03 8.87
CA PHE A 214 -7.77 20.05 9.20
C PHE A 214 -7.35 20.83 10.44
N ASP A 215 -7.96 22.01 10.64
CA ASP A 215 -7.88 22.79 11.88
C ASP A 215 -6.41 23.12 12.28
N ARG A 216 -5.56 23.33 11.26
CA ARG A 216 -4.12 23.57 11.42
C ARG A 216 -3.83 24.89 12.11
N VAL A 217 -2.79 24.91 12.94
CA VAL A 217 -2.31 26.12 13.63
C VAL A 217 -0.78 26.18 13.54
N PRO A 218 -0.16 27.32 13.22
CA PRO A 218 1.29 27.41 13.14
C PRO A 218 2.02 26.84 14.37
N GLY A 219 3.01 25.98 14.14
CA GLY A 219 3.77 25.31 15.20
C GLY A 219 3.11 24.07 15.81
N ASP A 220 1.97 23.62 15.28
CA ASP A 220 1.36 22.35 15.66
C ASP A 220 2.19 21.12 15.26
N ARG A 221 1.69 19.93 15.63
CA ARG A 221 2.32 18.63 15.30
C ARG A 221 2.31 18.28 13.80
N MET A 222 1.66 19.11 12.97
CA MET A 222 1.53 18.95 11.52
C MET A 222 2.52 19.85 10.77
N TRP A 223 3.50 20.43 11.48
CA TRP A 223 4.55 21.30 10.92
C TRP A 223 3.96 22.51 10.18
N THR A 224 2.80 22.98 10.63
CA THR A 224 2.09 24.08 10.00
C THR A 224 2.90 25.37 10.11
N THR A 225 2.99 26.11 9.01
CA THR A 225 3.51 27.47 8.94
C THR A 225 2.36 28.44 8.60
N PRO A 226 2.55 29.76 8.73
CA PRO A 226 1.55 30.73 8.29
C PRO A 226 1.11 30.55 6.83
N GLU A 227 2.01 30.05 5.98
CA GLU A 227 1.76 29.84 4.55
C GLU A 227 1.00 28.54 4.26
N THR A 228 1.08 27.54 5.13
CA THR A 228 0.44 26.22 4.95
C THR A 228 -0.80 26.02 5.82
N VAL A 229 -1.21 27.02 6.60
CA VAL A 229 -2.37 26.93 7.52
C VAL A 229 -3.67 26.54 6.80
N ASN A 230 -3.83 26.93 5.53
CA ASN A 230 -5.01 26.61 4.72
C ASN A 230 -4.81 25.39 3.81
N ASP A 231 -3.64 24.76 3.82
CA ASP A 231 -3.40 23.54 3.07
C ASP A 231 -3.99 22.34 3.84
N VAL A 232 -5.06 21.80 3.30
CA VAL A 232 -5.79 20.66 3.87
C VAL A 232 -5.11 19.31 3.63
N GLY A 233 -4.01 19.27 2.87
CA GLY A 233 -3.29 18.02 2.56
C GLY A 233 -4.11 17.06 1.71
N GLY A 234 -3.87 15.76 1.87
CA GLY A 234 -4.56 14.69 1.14
C GLY A 234 -4.25 14.60 -0.37
N GLY A 235 -3.38 15.47 -0.88
CA GLY A 235 -2.77 15.33 -2.20
C GLY A 235 -1.92 14.05 -2.26
N ILE A 236 -1.77 13.49 -3.45
CA ILE A 236 -1.04 12.22 -3.68
C ILE A 236 0.23 12.42 -4.50
N ALA A 237 0.68 13.67 -4.61
CA ALA A 237 1.94 14.02 -5.22
C ALA A 237 3.08 13.81 -4.21
N PRO A 238 4.17 13.09 -4.56
CA PRO A 238 5.29 12.95 -3.65
C PRO A 238 5.97 14.30 -3.45
N SER A 239 6.39 14.57 -2.21
CA SER A 239 7.18 15.75 -1.89
C SER A 239 8.58 15.68 -2.51
N LEU A 240 9.33 16.78 -2.50
CA LEU A 240 10.74 16.80 -2.89
C LEU A 240 11.58 15.82 -2.06
N THR A 241 11.28 15.72 -0.76
CA THR A 241 11.93 14.78 0.17
C THR A 241 11.60 13.34 -0.18
N ASP A 242 10.34 13.05 -0.54
CA ASP A 242 9.91 11.72 -0.97
C ASP A 242 10.69 11.28 -2.21
N VAL A 243 10.76 12.13 -3.24
CA VAL A 243 11.48 11.81 -4.49
C VAL A 243 12.97 11.61 -4.25
N GLN A 244 13.59 12.43 -3.38
CA GLN A 244 14.99 12.24 -2.99
C GLN A 244 15.20 10.86 -2.36
N ALA A 245 14.34 10.47 -1.42
CA ALA A 245 14.41 9.16 -0.78
C ALA A 245 14.20 8.03 -1.78
N TYR A 246 13.25 8.14 -2.71
CA TYR A 246 13.00 7.11 -3.72
C TYR A 246 14.18 6.90 -4.66
N ARG A 247 14.86 7.97 -5.08
CA ARG A 247 16.09 7.87 -5.88
C ARG A 247 17.18 7.11 -5.13
N GLN A 248 17.40 7.44 -3.85
CA GLN A 248 18.36 6.73 -3.01
C GLN A 248 17.99 5.25 -2.81
N MET A 249 16.71 4.94 -2.60
CA MET A 249 16.24 3.56 -2.47
C MET A 249 16.40 2.76 -3.77
N ARG A 250 16.11 3.38 -4.93
CA ARG A 250 16.34 2.81 -6.25
C ARG A 250 17.81 2.45 -6.43
N GLU A 251 18.72 3.36 -6.08
CA GLU A 251 20.16 3.14 -6.16
C GLU A 251 20.66 2.09 -5.15
N SER A 252 20.12 2.09 -3.93
CA SER A 252 20.61 1.25 -2.84
C SER A 252 20.19 -0.22 -2.97
N PHE A 253 18.94 -0.47 -3.37
CA PHE A 253 18.40 -1.84 -3.41
C PHE A 253 17.43 -2.09 -4.56
N GLY A 254 17.34 -1.19 -5.55
CA GLY A 254 16.58 -1.44 -6.78
C GLY A 254 15.07 -1.21 -6.67
N LEU A 255 14.62 -0.30 -5.80
CA LEU A 255 13.21 0.09 -5.67
C LEU A 255 12.56 0.34 -7.04
N GLN A 256 11.44 -0.34 -7.30
CA GLN A 256 10.76 -0.32 -8.61
C GLN A 256 9.69 0.77 -8.74
N GLY A 257 9.16 1.26 -7.62
CA GLY A 257 8.14 2.29 -7.61
C GLY A 257 7.87 2.89 -6.24
N ALA A 258 6.97 3.86 -6.22
CA ALA A 258 6.49 4.51 -5.01
C ALA A 258 4.98 4.73 -5.10
N TRP A 259 4.29 4.58 -3.98
CA TRP A 259 2.85 4.76 -3.86
C TRP A 259 2.55 5.79 -2.78
N VAL A 260 1.80 6.83 -3.14
CA VAL A 260 1.39 7.89 -2.21
C VAL A 260 -0.12 7.87 -2.09
N THR A 261 -0.63 7.41 -0.96
CA THR A 261 -2.07 7.20 -0.73
C THR A 261 -2.67 8.27 0.18
N ASN A 262 -3.93 8.63 -0.01
CA ASN A 262 -4.71 9.40 0.98
C ASN A 262 -5.76 8.53 1.71
N GLY A 263 -5.68 7.20 1.51
CA GLY A 263 -6.62 6.21 2.02
C GLY A 263 -7.81 5.93 1.08
N LEU A 264 -8.07 6.78 0.08
CA LEU A 264 -9.10 6.56 -0.93
C LEU A 264 -8.48 6.30 -2.31
N GLU A 265 -7.61 7.20 -2.74
CA GLU A 265 -6.90 7.16 -4.00
C GLU A 265 -5.39 7.05 -3.74
N THR A 266 -4.63 6.67 -4.76
CA THR A 266 -3.18 6.54 -4.69
C THR A 266 -2.52 6.97 -5.98
N GLY A 267 -1.53 7.85 -5.86
CA GLY A 267 -0.57 8.15 -6.90
C GLY A 267 0.47 7.04 -6.98
N ARG A 268 0.63 6.42 -8.14
CA ARG A 268 1.60 5.35 -8.37
C ARG A 268 2.67 5.82 -9.34
N TYR A 269 3.91 5.72 -8.90
CA TYR A 269 5.09 6.23 -9.60
C TYR A 269 6.04 5.07 -9.86
N THR A 270 6.46 4.91 -11.10
CA THR A 270 7.51 3.95 -11.47
C THR A 270 8.88 4.53 -11.13
N ALA A 271 9.90 3.67 -11.06
CA ALA A 271 11.28 4.10 -10.87
C ALA A 271 11.76 5.12 -11.92
N THR A 272 11.19 5.09 -13.13
CA THR A 272 11.46 6.08 -14.20
C THR A 272 10.83 7.43 -13.90
N ASP A 273 9.68 7.47 -13.21
CA ASP A 273 9.03 8.72 -12.85
C ASP A 273 9.85 9.51 -11.83
N PHE A 274 10.71 8.85 -11.04
CA PHE A 274 11.60 9.53 -10.10
C PHE A 274 12.55 10.52 -10.78
N ASP A 275 12.90 10.29 -12.05
CA ASP A 275 13.76 11.19 -12.83
C ASP A 275 12.97 12.35 -13.46
N ARG A 276 11.64 12.22 -13.52
CA ARG A 276 10.72 13.25 -14.07
C ARG A 276 10.19 14.19 -12.99
N LEU A 277 10.27 13.75 -11.74
CA LEU A 277 9.87 14.50 -10.56
C LEU A 277 11.07 15.27 -10.01
N SER A 278 10.80 16.42 -9.40
CA SER A 278 11.78 17.23 -8.68
C SER A 278 12.10 16.64 -7.31
N ALA A 279 13.35 16.85 -6.89
CA ALA A 279 13.85 16.53 -5.56
C ALA A 279 14.64 17.72 -5.00
N TRP A 280 14.99 17.67 -3.71
CA TRP A 280 16.00 18.57 -3.16
C TRP A 280 17.35 18.38 -3.88
N GLU A 281 18.04 19.50 -4.11
CA GLU A 281 19.40 19.53 -4.66
C GLU A 281 20.44 19.31 -3.55
#